data_AF-A0AAE4RJT6-F1
#
_entry.id   AF-A0AAE4RJT6-F1
#
_cell.length_a   1.000
_cell.length_b   1.000
_cell.length_c   1.000
_cell.angle_alpha   90.00
_cell.angle_beta   90.00
_cell.angle_gamma   90.00
#
_symmetry.space_group_name_H-M   'P 1'
#
loop_
_entity.id
_entity.type
_entity.pdbx_description
1 polymer ?
#
loop_
_entity_poly.entity_id
_entity_poly.type
_entity_poly.pdbx_seq_one_letter_code
_entity_poly.pdbx_strand_id
1 'polypeptide(L)'
;MSTNRRRTRTRPKPPPPPAPPTPEENLAEALEHLRDAVHAFAAKQPRPDPDTGQIQWADSPYEQLTDAVPGQHQGRTGAQRSQPPMWVDAADLLTEIRKTVRRWHPDPLVHIAFHLGGRAIDTQLEPGHDLTLRRLGLLTTYTWRPQDTPHLTRWTNQIQTWTKRIETLFTEKHVKHLPSPCPACNTQTVYRQDTAGERVRQPALQIVSNPDGTYRGCQCQNCGHLWGPEYFMHLARVLYDKIPEGVLE
;
A
#
# COMPACT_ATOMS: atom_id res chain seq x y z
N MET A 1 34.82 21.80 -63.95
CA MET A 1 35.40 21.15 -62.75
C MET A 1 35.03 21.99 -61.53
N SER A 2 33.94 21.67 -60.83
CA SER A 2 33.51 22.37 -59.61
C SER A 2 33.76 21.49 -58.38
N THR A 3 34.70 21.90 -57.54
CA THR A 3 35.01 21.22 -56.27
C THR A 3 34.06 21.71 -55.17
N ASN A 4 33.22 20.79 -54.69
CA ASN A 4 32.21 21.02 -53.67
C ASN A 4 32.85 20.94 -52.27
N ARG A 5 33.06 22.08 -51.60
CA ARG A 5 33.55 22.13 -50.20
C ARG A 5 32.40 21.85 -49.22
N ARG A 6 32.33 20.61 -48.71
CA ARG A 6 31.49 20.25 -47.56
C ARG A 6 31.95 21.03 -46.32
N ARG A 7 31.12 21.97 -45.86
CA ARG A 7 31.24 22.54 -44.50
C ARG A 7 30.78 21.49 -43.50
N THR A 8 31.70 20.99 -42.69
CA THR A 8 31.41 20.18 -41.51
C THR A 8 30.69 21.06 -40.48
N ARG A 9 29.39 20.82 -40.28
CA ARG A 9 28.63 21.40 -39.17
C ARG A 9 29.16 20.80 -37.86
N THR A 10 29.83 21.61 -37.05
CA THR A 10 30.15 21.28 -35.66
C THR A 10 28.86 21.14 -34.87
N ARG A 11 28.64 19.96 -34.29
CA ARG A 11 27.50 19.67 -33.43
C ARG A 11 27.64 20.53 -32.14
N PRO A 12 26.59 21.27 -31.72
CA PRO A 12 26.64 22.04 -30.48
C PRO A 12 26.89 21.10 -29.29
N LYS A 13 27.80 21.51 -28.41
CA LYS A 13 28.15 20.79 -27.17
C LYS A 13 26.89 20.65 -26.31
N PRO A 14 26.54 19.45 -25.82
CA PRO A 14 25.39 19.28 -24.94
C PRO A 14 25.56 20.15 -23.68
N PRO A 15 24.46 20.71 -23.15
CA PRO A 15 24.51 21.49 -21.92
C PRO A 15 25.10 20.64 -20.79
N PRO A 16 25.87 21.22 -19.87
CA PRO A 16 26.38 20.50 -18.71
C PRO A 16 25.19 19.94 -17.91
N PRO A 17 25.35 18.76 -17.28
CA PRO A 17 24.32 18.22 -16.41
C PRO A 17 24.00 19.22 -15.29
N PRO A 18 22.74 19.26 -14.80
CA PRO A 18 22.38 20.11 -13.69
C PRO A 18 23.30 19.82 -12.49
N ALA A 19 23.64 20.88 -11.75
CA ALA A 19 24.43 20.73 -10.54
C ALA A 19 23.70 19.80 -9.56
N PRO A 20 24.42 18.95 -8.81
CA PRO A 20 23.80 18.12 -7.79
C PRO A 20 23.11 19.01 -6.75
N PRO A 21 21.93 18.60 -6.24
CA PRO A 21 21.20 19.38 -5.26
C PRO A 21 22.02 19.56 -3.99
N THR A 22 21.93 20.76 -3.43
CA THR A 22 22.58 21.11 -2.16
C THR A 22 21.96 20.32 -1.00
N PRO A 23 22.67 20.11 0.12
CA PRO A 23 22.11 19.42 1.29
C PRO A 23 20.82 20.06 1.82
N GLU A 24 20.66 21.38 1.65
CA GLU A 24 19.46 22.13 2.04
C GLU A 24 18.28 21.86 1.11
N GLU A 25 18.51 21.79 -0.21
CA GLU A 25 17.49 21.40 -1.19
C GLU A 25 17.00 19.96 -0.94
N ASN A 26 17.93 19.04 -0.67
CA ASN A 26 17.58 17.64 -0.34
C ASN A 26 16.73 17.55 0.95
N LEU A 27 17.01 18.41 1.94
CA LEU A 27 16.21 18.46 3.17
C LEU A 27 14.80 18.99 2.91
N ALA A 28 14.69 20.07 2.14
CA ALA A 28 13.40 20.67 1.80
C ALA A 28 12.51 19.67 1.05
N GLU A 29 13.05 18.99 0.05
CA GLU A 29 12.36 17.93 -0.70
C GLU A 29 11.92 16.77 0.22
N ALA A 30 12.81 16.30 1.11
CA ALA A 30 12.46 15.23 2.04
C ALA A 30 11.36 15.61 3.02
N LEU A 31 11.29 16.88 3.45
CA LEU A 31 10.23 17.39 4.32
C LEU A 31 8.90 17.52 3.60
N GLU A 32 8.91 17.97 2.35
CA GLU A 32 7.71 18.01 1.50
C GLU A 32 7.15 16.61 1.32
N HIS A 33 8.00 15.65 0.94
CA HIS A 33 7.59 14.24 0.82
C HIS A 33 7.06 13.64 2.13
N LEU A 34 7.64 14.00 3.29
CA LEU A 34 7.12 13.56 4.59
C LEU A 34 5.74 14.16 4.87
N ARG A 35 5.55 15.46 4.61
CA ARG A 35 4.26 16.14 4.79
C ARG A 35 3.19 15.52 3.91
N ASP A 36 3.50 15.27 2.65
CA ASP A 36 2.59 14.64 1.70
C ASP A 36 2.23 13.23 2.13
N ALA A 37 3.20 12.42 2.58
CA ALA A 37 2.93 11.08 3.07
C ALA A 37 2.07 11.08 4.34
N VAL A 38 2.32 11.99 5.28
CA VAL A 38 1.48 12.15 6.49
C VAL A 38 0.08 12.61 6.10
N HIS A 39 -0.05 13.58 5.19
CA HIS A 39 -1.34 14.06 4.72
C HIS A 39 -2.14 12.96 4.01
N ALA A 40 -1.52 12.22 3.08
CA ALA A 40 -2.15 11.10 2.39
C ALA A 40 -2.63 10.00 3.34
N PHE A 41 -1.90 9.79 4.45
CA PHE A 41 -2.22 8.76 5.44
C PHE A 41 -3.29 9.19 6.45
N ALA A 42 -3.31 10.47 6.85
CA ALA A 42 -4.08 10.97 7.98
C ALA A 42 -5.26 11.87 7.60
N ALA A 43 -5.23 12.52 6.44
CA ALA A 43 -6.29 13.43 6.01
C ALA A 43 -7.34 12.68 5.18
N LYS A 44 -8.60 13.13 5.31
CA LYS A 44 -9.68 12.72 4.42
C LYS A 44 -9.35 13.14 2.99
N GLN A 45 -9.52 12.24 2.04
CA GLN A 45 -9.13 12.47 0.66
C GLN A 45 -10.37 12.84 -0.17
N PRO A 46 -10.29 13.88 -1.02
CA PRO A 46 -11.33 14.15 -1.99
C PRO A 46 -11.36 13.03 -3.03
N ARG A 47 -12.51 12.39 -3.18
CA ARG A 47 -12.74 11.33 -4.17
C ARG A 47 -13.93 11.74 -5.05
N PRO A 48 -13.75 11.83 -6.38
CA PRO A 48 -14.87 12.06 -7.27
C PRO A 48 -15.79 10.85 -7.26
N ASP A 49 -17.07 11.10 -7.05
CA ASP A 49 -18.13 10.12 -7.24
C ASP A 49 -18.23 9.77 -8.74
N PRO A 50 -18.10 8.49 -9.12
CA PRO A 50 -18.13 8.07 -10.53
C PRO A 50 -19.48 8.34 -11.20
N ASP A 51 -20.58 8.39 -10.43
CA ASP A 51 -21.93 8.53 -10.97
C ASP A 51 -22.37 9.99 -11.05
N THR A 52 -21.99 10.81 -10.06
CA THR A 52 -22.44 12.21 -9.96
C THR A 52 -21.38 13.24 -10.34
N GLY A 53 -20.10 12.83 -10.42
CA GLY A 53 -18.96 13.72 -10.63
C GLY A 53 -18.70 14.69 -9.45
N GLN A 54 -19.45 14.57 -8.35
CA GLN A 54 -19.27 15.40 -7.16
C GLN A 54 -18.09 14.91 -6.34
N ILE A 55 -17.39 15.84 -5.69
CA ILE A 55 -16.30 15.50 -4.76
C ILE A 55 -16.93 15.02 -3.46
N GLN A 56 -16.75 13.74 -3.14
CA GLN A 56 -17.04 13.16 -1.83
C GLN A 56 -15.75 13.08 -1.01
N TRP A 57 -15.85 13.28 0.30
CA TRP A 57 -14.68 13.16 1.19
C TRP A 57 -14.63 11.74 1.74
N ALA A 58 -13.66 10.96 1.27
CA ALA A 58 -13.42 9.61 1.78
C ALA A 58 -12.64 9.70 3.10
N ASP A 59 -12.95 8.79 4.03
CA ASP A 59 -12.20 8.65 5.27
C ASP A 59 -10.72 8.39 4.99
N SER A 60 -9.84 8.85 5.88
CA SER A 60 -8.41 8.63 5.72
C SER A 60 -8.07 7.14 5.80
N PRO A 61 -6.96 6.67 5.17
CA PRO A 61 -6.52 5.28 5.31
C PRO A 61 -6.40 4.83 6.77
N TYR A 62 -5.97 5.73 7.66
CA TYR A 62 -5.86 5.44 9.08
C TYR A 62 -7.20 5.28 9.80
N GLU A 63 -8.18 6.13 9.50
CA GLU A 63 -9.54 6.02 10.02
C GLU A 63 -10.20 4.73 9.53
N GLN A 64 -10.11 4.44 8.22
CA GLN A 64 -10.61 3.19 7.63
C GLN A 64 -10.03 1.97 8.37
N LEU A 65 -8.72 1.95 8.61
CA LEU A 65 -8.06 0.87 9.35
C LEU A 65 -8.58 0.76 10.79
N THR A 66 -8.77 1.90 11.48
CA THR A 66 -9.22 1.93 12.88
C THR A 66 -10.66 1.44 13.02
N ASP A 67 -11.54 1.86 12.12
CA ASP A 67 -12.96 1.48 12.08
C ASP A 67 -13.16 0.02 11.66
N ALA A 68 -12.22 -0.56 10.91
CA ALA A 68 -12.29 -1.95 10.48
C ALA A 68 -11.90 -2.97 11.57
N VAL A 69 -11.14 -2.56 12.60
CA VAL A 69 -10.72 -3.44 13.70
C VAL A 69 -11.91 -4.08 14.46
N PRO A 70 -12.98 -3.35 14.85
CA PRO A 70 -14.15 -3.93 15.50
C PRO A 70 -14.98 -4.96 14.69
N GLY A 71 -14.47 -5.45 13.55
CA GLY A 71 -15.09 -6.55 12.79
C GLY A 71 -16.12 -6.12 11.74
N GLN A 72 -16.24 -4.82 11.47
CA GLN A 72 -17.14 -4.31 10.42
C GLN A 72 -16.49 -4.47 9.04
N HIS A 73 -16.79 -5.59 8.37
CA HIS A 73 -16.44 -5.81 6.96
C HIS A 73 -17.46 -5.07 6.07
N GLN A 74 -17.03 -4.10 5.26
CA GLN A 74 -17.79 -3.73 4.08
C GLN A 74 -17.53 -4.80 3.00
N GLY A 75 -18.53 -5.63 2.67
CA GLY A 75 -18.62 -6.24 1.34
C GLY A 75 -18.07 -7.66 1.07
N ARG A 76 -18.09 -8.62 2.01
CA ARG A 76 -17.82 -10.03 1.63
C ARG A 76 -19.05 -10.73 1.06
N THR A 77 -19.07 -10.99 -0.24
CA THR A 77 -19.98 -11.95 -0.89
C THR A 77 -19.35 -13.36 -0.85
N GLY A 78 -19.56 -14.08 0.27
CA GLY A 78 -19.10 -15.46 0.41
C GLY A 78 -19.58 -16.12 1.70
N ALA A 79 -19.80 -17.44 1.67
CA ALA A 79 -20.47 -18.23 2.69
C ALA A 79 -20.11 -17.87 4.15
N GLN A 80 -21.14 -17.76 5.00
CA GLN A 80 -21.04 -17.47 6.44
C GLN A 80 -20.11 -18.47 7.14
N ARG A 81 -18.88 -18.03 7.40
CA ARG A 81 -18.01 -18.63 8.43
C ARG A 81 -18.09 -17.76 9.67
N SER A 82 -18.00 -18.38 10.85
CA SER A 82 -17.88 -17.72 12.14
C SER A 82 -16.75 -16.67 12.07
N GLN A 83 -17.13 -15.40 11.99
CA GLN A 83 -16.17 -14.30 11.97
C GLN A 83 -15.68 -14.05 13.40
N PRO A 84 -14.36 -13.98 13.63
CA PRO A 84 -13.84 -13.52 14.90
C PRO A 84 -14.35 -12.08 15.17
N PRO A 85 -14.51 -11.67 16.44
CA PRO A 85 -15.05 -10.36 16.81
C PRO A 85 -14.16 -9.17 16.40
N MET A 86 -13.01 -9.44 15.77
CA MET A 86 -12.07 -8.44 15.29
C MET A 86 -11.36 -8.92 14.03
N TRP A 87 -11.03 -7.98 13.14
CA TRP A 87 -10.19 -8.27 11.98
C TRP A 87 -8.72 -8.26 12.38
N VAL A 88 -8.14 -9.46 12.55
CA VAL A 88 -6.79 -9.67 13.09
C VAL A 88 -5.72 -8.94 12.27
N ASP A 89 -5.75 -9.04 10.93
CA ASP A 89 -4.75 -8.39 10.08
C ASP A 89 -4.77 -6.85 10.22
N ALA A 90 -5.96 -6.27 10.30
CA ALA A 90 -6.13 -4.82 10.52
C ALA A 90 -5.62 -4.41 11.90
N ALA A 91 -5.90 -5.21 12.94
CA ALA A 91 -5.46 -4.97 14.31
C ALA A 91 -3.93 -5.08 14.47
N ASP A 92 -3.31 -6.05 13.80
CA ASP A 92 -1.86 -6.23 13.80
C ASP A 92 -1.15 -5.06 13.11
N LEU A 93 -1.64 -4.64 11.93
CA LEU A 93 -1.12 -3.48 11.23
C LEU A 93 -1.27 -2.19 12.06
N LEU A 94 -2.43 -1.99 12.69
CA LEU A 94 -2.66 -0.83 13.56
C LEU A 94 -1.70 -0.84 14.77
N THR A 95 -1.46 -2.01 15.35
CA THR A 95 -0.51 -2.19 16.46
C THR A 95 0.93 -1.90 16.03
N GLU A 96 1.33 -2.37 14.84
CA GLU A 96 2.64 -2.09 14.25
C GLU A 96 2.86 -0.59 14.05
N ILE A 97 1.88 0.11 13.45
CA ILE A 97 1.93 1.55 13.20
C ILE A 97 2.08 2.30 14.54
N ARG A 98 1.19 2.04 15.51
CA ARG A 98 1.22 2.69 16.83
C ARG A 98 2.55 2.51 17.54
N LYS A 99 3.10 1.29 17.56
CA LYS A 99 4.40 0.98 18.17
C LYS A 99 5.55 1.71 17.47
N THR A 100 5.52 1.76 16.14
CA THR A 100 6.58 2.38 15.34
C THR A 100 6.58 3.90 15.49
N VAL A 101 5.41 4.54 15.36
CA VAL A 101 5.28 5.99 15.53
C VAL A 101 5.63 6.42 16.95
N ARG A 102 5.27 5.63 17.98
CA ARG A 102 5.71 5.87 19.37
C ARG A 102 7.23 5.84 19.52
N ARG A 103 7.94 5.03 18.73
CA ARG A 103 9.41 4.95 18.76
C ARG A 103 10.05 6.13 18.06
N TRP A 104 9.46 6.63 16.97
CA TRP A 104 9.96 7.82 16.28
C TRP A 104 9.81 9.07 17.13
N HIS A 105 8.69 9.18 17.83
CA HIS A 105 8.42 10.29 18.73
C HIS A 105 7.78 9.81 20.04
N PRO A 106 8.57 9.59 21.09
CA PRO A 106 8.01 9.38 22.43
C PRO A 106 7.40 10.69 22.91
N ASP A 107 6.08 10.70 23.11
CA ASP A 107 5.35 11.93 23.47
C ASP A 107 5.79 12.44 24.87
N PRO A 108 6.35 13.65 25.00
CA PRO A 108 6.73 14.22 26.28
C PRO A 108 5.53 14.64 27.14
N LEU A 109 4.33 14.82 26.57
CA LEU A 109 3.15 15.26 27.34
C LEU A 109 2.63 14.20 28.30
N VAL A 110 2.94 12.92 28.06
CA VAL A 110 2.71 11.84 29.04
C VAL A 110 3.64 12.01 30.26
N HIS A 111 4.84 12.54 30.08
CA HIS A 111 5.77 12.82 31.18
C HIS A 111 5.42 14.11 31.94
N ILE A 112 4.95 15.15 31.25
CA ILE A 112 4.65 16.45 31.85
C ILE A 112 3.37 16.38 32.73
N ALA A 113 2.36 15.60 32.33
CA ALA A 113 1.15 15.36 33.12
C ALA A 113 1.45 14.73 34.50
N PHE A 114 2.51 13.93 34.60
CA PHE A 114 2.93 13.28 35.83
C PHE A 114 3.75 14.17 36.77
N HIS A 115 4.36 15.26 36.27
CA HIS A 115 5.24 16.13 37.07
C HIS A 115 4.59 17.45 37.50
N LEU A 116 3.55 17.92 36.80
CA LEU A 116 2.82 19.15 37.14
C LEU A 116 1.54 18.91 37.96
N GLY A 117 1.56 17.92 38.86
CA GLY A 117 0.54 17.79 39.91
C GLY A 117 -0.90 17.66 39.42
N GLY A 118 -1.15 16.93 38.33
CA GLY A 118 -2.51 16.54 37.94
C GLY A 118 -3.42 17.68 37.49
N ARG A 119 -2.91 18.90 37.25
CA ARG A 119 -3.61 19.82 36.35
C ARG A 119 -3.38 19.30 34.96
N ALA A 120 -4.31 18.49 34.49
CA ALA A 120 -4.49 18.24 33.08
C ALA A 120 -4.36 19.61 32.39
N ILE A 121 -3.27 19.82 31.66
CA ILE A 121 -3.35 20.69 30.50
C ILE A 121 -4.60 20.18 29.78
N ASP A 122 -5.51 21.07 29.39
CA ASP A 122 -6.66 20.74 28.54
C ASP A 122 -6.15 20.16 27.20
N THR A 123 -5.54 18.97 27.23
CA THR A 123 -5.67 18.00 26.18
C THR A 123 -7.13 17.61 26.25
N GLN A 124 -7.97 18.43 25.61
CA GLN A 124 -9.20 18.01 24.94
C GLN A 124 -8.84 16.96 23.86
N LEU A 125 -8.14 15.91 24.27
CA LEU A 125 -8.00 14.70 23.51
C LEU A 125 -9.27 13.95 23.88
N GLU A 126 -10.34 14.19 23.12
CA GLU A 126 -11.59 13.45 23.24
C GLU A 126 -11.25 11.97 23.48
N PRO A 127 -11.83 11.31 24.50
CA PRO A 127 -11.54 9.91 24.78
C PRO A 127 -11.77 9.08 23.52
N GLY A 128 -10.68 8.63 22.89
CA GLY A 128 -10.70 7.96 21.57
C GLY A 128 -9.78 8.57 20.51
N HIS A 129 -9.25 9.78 20.72
CA HIS A 129 -8.29 10.37 19.78
C HIS A 129 -6.94 9.63 19.81
N ASP A 130 -6.57 9.03 18.69
CA ASP A 130 -5.33 8.27 18.58
C ASP A 130 -4.10 9.20 18.57
N LEU A 131 -3.23 9.03 19.57
CA LEU A 131 -1.96 9.76 19.69
C LEU A 131 -1.03 9.57 18.49
N THR A 132 -1.27 8.57 17.65
CA THR A 132 -0.49 8.29 16.43
C THR A 132 -0.57 9.44 15.44
N LEU A 133 -1.77 9.93 15.10
CA LEU A 133 -1.93 11.01 14.13
C LEU A 133 -1.30 12.31 14.65
N ARG A 134 -1.48 12.57 15.95
CA ARG A 134 -0.83 13.71 16.63
C ARG A 134 0.69 13.64 16.50
N ARG A 135 1.30 12.49 16.81
CA ARG A 135 2.76 12.30 16.71
C ARG A 135 3.25 12.50 15.28
N LEU A 136 2.55 11.96 14.29
CA LEU A 136 2.89 12.15 12.87
C LEU A 136 2.79 13.64 12.48
N GLY A 137 1.76 14.35 12.95
CA GLY A 137 1.63 15.79 12.76
C GLY A 137 2.75 16.59 13.44
N LEU A 138 3.26 16.16 14.59
CA LEU A 138 4.41 16.81 15.23
C LEU A 138 5.71 16.61 14.42
N LEU A 139 5.89 15.45 13.77
CA LEU A 139 7.07 15.21 12.93
C LEU A 139 7.21 16.23 11.79
N THR A 140 6.10 16.72 11.25
CA THR A 140 6.09 17.68 10.13
C THR A 140 6.33 19.13 10.55
N THR A 141 6.19 19.44 11.85
CA THR A 141 6.38 20.80 12.41
C THR A 141 7.76 21.02 13.02
N TYR A 142 8.53 19.95 13.25
CA TYR A 142 9.89 20.08 13.77
C TYR A 142 10.84 20.81 12.80
N THR A 143 11.82 21.50 13.39
CA THR A 143 12.94 22.07 12.66
C THR A 143 14.03 21.01 12.52
N TRP A 144 14.23 20.54 11.29
CA TRP A 144 15.18 19.48 10.95
C TRP A 144 16.50 20.06 10.45
N ARG A 145 17.59 19.30 10.59
CA ARG A 145 18.91 19.67 10.06
C ARG A 145 19.18 18.87 8.78
N PRO A 146 20.07 19.33 7.86
CA PRO A 146 20.33 18.62 6.60
C PRO A 146 20.83 17.17 6.78
N GLN A 147 21.46 16.83 7.90
CA GLN A 147 21.87 15.46 8.21
C GLN A 147 20.71 14.51 8.53
N ASP A 148 19.52 15.03 8.84
CA ASP A 148 18.35 14.22 9.21
C ASP A 148 17.59 13.69 7.99
N THR A 149 17.92 14.18 6.79
CA THR A 149 17.31 13.79 5.51
C THR A 149 17.15 12.27 5.35
N PRO A 150 18.16 11.41 5.64
CA PRO A 150 17.99 9.96 5.52
C PRO A 150 16.92 9.38 6.46
N HIS A 151 16.76 9.97 7.66
CA HIS A 151 15.73 9.55 8.61
C HIS A 151 14.34 9.93 8.10
N LEU A 152 14.18 11.15 7.57
CA LEU A 152 12.93 11.62 6.97
C LEU A 152 12.52 10.73 5.80
N THR A 153 13.42 10.47 4.85
CA THR A 153 13.16 9.57 3.72
C THR A 153 12.74 8.18 4.18
N ARG A 154 13.41 7.62 5.21
CA ARG A 154 13.05 6.31 5.76
C ARG A 154 11.64 6.31 6.37
N TRP A 155 11.28 7.34 7.13
CA TRP A 155 9.94 7.44 7.73
C TRP A 155 8.86 7.65 6.69
N THR A 156 9.11 8.51 5.70
CA THR A 156 8.24 8.70 4.54
C THR A 156 7.96 7.38 3.83
N ASN A 157 9.00 6.61 3.50
CA ASN A 157 8.85 5.31 2.85
C ASN A 157 8.05 4.31 3.70
N GLN A 158 8.24 4.34 5.02
CA GLN A 158 7.49 3.50 5.93
C GLN A 158 5.99 3.87 5.96
N ILE A 159 5.67 5.17 6.02
CA ILE A 159 4.28 5.66 6.00
C ILE A 159 3.60 5.26 4.69
N GLN A 160 4.27 5.49 3.55
CA GLN A 160 3.75 5.08 2.23
C GLN A 160 3.55 3.57 2.13
N THR A 161 4.43 2.77 2.75
CA THR A 161 4.28 1.32 2.83
C THR A 161 3.04 0.92 3.62
N TRP A 162 2.75 1.62 4.73
CA TRP A 162 1.52 1.40 5.48
C TRP A 162 0.28 1.76 4.66
N THR A 163 0.26 2.91 3.98
CA THR A 163 -0.86 3.30 3.09
C THR A 163 -1.14 2.20 2.07
N LYS A 164 -0.12 1.69 1.37
CA LYS A 164 -0.27 0.60 0.40
C LYS A 164 -0.77 -0.70 1.03
N ARG A 165 -0.31 -1.03 2.23
CA ARG A 165 -0.78 -2.23 2.96
C ARG A 165 -2.25 -2.08 3.35
N ILE A 166 -2.67 -0.91 3.81
CA ILE A 166 -4.07 -0.58 4.10
C ILE A 166 -4.92 -0.72 2.84
N GLU A 167 -4.51 -0.10 1.74
CA GLU A 167 -5.18 -0.25 0.43
C GLU A 167 -5.30 -1.72 0.01
N THR A 168 -4.25 -2.52 0.22
CA THR A 168 -4.25 -3.95 -0.11
C THR A 168 -5.19 -4.75 0.80
N LEU A 169 -5.37 -4.35 2.07
CA LEU A 169 -6.33 -4.99 2.97
C LEU A 169 -7.77 -4.76 2.51
N PHE A 170 -8.10 -3.54 2.08
CA PHE A 170 -9.45 -3.17 1.65
C PHE A 170 -9.76 -3.50 0.19
N THR A 171 -8.74 -3.55 -0.66
CA THR A 171 -8.88 -4.00 -2.04
C THR A 171 -8.78 -5.51 -2.04
N GLU A 172 -9.91 -6.21 -1.95
CA GLU A 172 -9.98 -7.65 -2.12
C GLU A 172 -9.44 -8.04 -3.51
N LYS A 173 -8.12 -8.18 -3.66
CA LYS A 173 -7.56 -8.99 -4.75
C LYS A 173 -7.85 -10.43 -4.38
N HIS A 174 -9.04 -10.90 -4.72
CA HIS A 174 -9.33 -12.32 -4.73
C HIS A 174 -8.31 -12.98 -5.65
N VAL A 175 -7.32 -13.60 -5.03
CA VAL A 175 -6.44 -14.52 -5.72
C VAL A 175 -7.32 -15.70 -6.11
N LYS A 176 -7.83 -15.66 -7.35
CA LYS A 176 -8.63 -16.75 -7.88
C LYS A 176 -7.68 -17.93 -8.15
N HIS A 177 -7.95 -19.07 -7.54
CA HIS A 177 -7.19 -20.30 -7.76
C HIS A 177 -7.97 -21.22 -8.70
N LEU A 178 -7.24 -21.98 -9.53
CA LEU A 178 -7.84 -23.04 -10.35
C LEU A 178 -7.65 -24.39 -9.63
N PRO A 179 -8.72 -25.15 -9.35
CA PRO A 179 -8.63 -26.48 -8.73
C PRO A 179 -7.93 -27.57 -9.56
N SER A 180 -7.58 -27.28 -10.81
CA SER A 180 -7.00 -28.23 -11.76
C SER A 180 -5.50 -28.46 -11.55
N PRO A 181 -4.98 -29.64 -11.92
CA PRO A 181 -3.55 -29.89 -11.93
C PRO A 181 -2.86 -29.01 -12.97
N CYS A 182 -1.62 -28.60 -12.65
CA CYS A 182 -0.78 -27.88 -13.58
C CYS A 182 -0.49 -28.71 -14.84
N PRO A 183 -0.76 -28.22 -16.07
CA PRO A 183 -0.47 -28.98 -17.29
C PRO A 183 1.02 -29.27 -17.51
N ALA A 184 1.92 -28.42 -16.98
CA ALA A 184 3.36 -28.56 -17.19
C ALA A 184 4.04 -29.52 -16.19
N CYS A 185 3.57 -29.56 -14.93
CA CYS A 185 4.20 -30.38 -13.87
C CYS A 185 3.23 -31.36 -13.19
N ASN A 186 1.98 -31.42 -13.64
CA ASN A 186 0.88 -32.24 -13.13
C ASN A 186 0.59 -32.09 -11.61
N THR A 187 1.13 -31.05 -10.97
CA THR A 187 0.93 -30.80 -9.55
C THR A 187 -0.41 -30.12 -9.34
N GLN A 188 -1.26 -30.66 -8.45
CA GLN A 188 -2.59 -30.11 -8.15
C GLN A 188 -2.60 -29.18 -6.94
N THR A 189 -1.85 -29.50 -5.89
CA THR A 189 -1.81 -28.70 -4.67
C THR A 189 -0.37 -28.43 -4.25
N VAL A 190 -0.16 -27.26 -3.67
CA VAL A 190 1.09 -26.82 -3.05
C VAL A 190 0.81 -26.48 -1.59
N TYR A 191 1.81 -26.67 -0.74
CA TYR A 191 1.75 -26.22 0.65
C TYR A 191 2.47 -24.89 0.76
N ARG A 192 1.76 -23.85 1.19
CA ARG A 192 2.33 -22.53 1.43
C ARG A 192 2.09 -22.14 2.88
N GLN A 193 3.04 -21.40 3.45
CA GLN A 193 2.79 -20.72 4.71
C GLN A 193 1.86 -19.54 4.44
N ASP A 194 0.75 -19.47 5.16
CA ASP A 194 -0.07 -18.26 5.19
C ASP A 194 0.60 -17.17 6.02
N THR A 195 -0.05 -16.01 6.12
CA THR A 195 0.45 -14.88 6.92
C THR A 195 0.51 -15.20 8.42
N ALA A 196 -0.21 -16.22 8.89
CA ALA A 196 -0.15 -16.72 10.27
C ALA A 196 0.96 -17.77 10.48
N GLY A 197 1.71 -18.14 9.43
CA GLY A 197 2.78 -19.13 9.49
C GLY A 197 2.30 -20.58 9.41
N GLU A 198 1.01 -20.82 9.23
CA GLU A 198 0.44 -22.16 9.08
C GLU A 198 0.65 -22.69 7.66
N ARG A 199 0.98 -23.99 7.54
CA ARG A 199 1.11 -24.64 6.22
C ARG A 199 -0.26 -24.98 5.67
N VAL A 200 -0.79 -24.10 4.83
CA VAL A 200 -2.08 -24.26 4.17
C VAL A 200 -1.91 -24.93 2.81
N ARG A 201 -2.81 -25.87 2.49
CA ARG A 201 -2.92 -26.43 1.14
C ARG A 201 -3.61 -25.42 0.22
N GLN A 202 -2.95 -25.05 -0.86
CA GLN A 202 -3.50 -24.20 -1.91
C GLN A 202 -3.42 -24.93 -3.26
N PRO A 203 -4.35 -24.68 -4.20
CA PRO A 203 -4.21 -25.20 -5.55
C PRO A 203 -2.92 -24.67 -6.21
N ALA A 204 -2.28 -25.52 -7.01
CA ALA A 204 -1.01 -25.20 -7.63
C ALA A 204 -1.13 -24.11 -8.70
N LEU A 205 -2.32 -23.87 -9.25
CA LEU A 205 -2.57 -22.87 -10.28
C LEU A 205 -3.25 -21.62 -9.69
N GLN A 206 -2.64 -20.47 -9.93
CA GLN A 206 -3.12 -19.17 -9.48
C GLN A 206 -3.37 -18.26 -10.68
N ILE A 207 -4.53 -17.60 -10.70
CA ILE A 207 -4.84 -16.58 -11.70
C ILE A 207 -4.13 -15.28 -11.31
N VAL A 208 -3.40 -14.71 -12.26
CA VAL A 208 -2.66 -13.46 -12.09
C VAL A 208 -3.44 -12.35 -12.76
N SER A 209 -3.89 -11.37 -11.98
CA SER A 209 -4.53 -10.15 -12.47
C SER A 209 -3.54 -8.99 -12.54
N ASN A 210 -3.71 -8.16 -13.56
CA ASN A 210 -3.02 -6.90 -13.75
C ASN A 210 -3.60 -5.82 -12.81
N PRO A 211 -2.88 -4.70 -12.62
CA PRO A 211 -3.35 -3.58 -11.79
C PRO A 211 -4.62 -2.89 -12.29
N ASP A 212 -4.92 -3.00 -13.59
CA ASP A 212 -6.07 -2.43 -14.27
C ASP A 212 -7.33 -3.32 -14.20
N GLY A 213 -7.28 -4.45 -13.48
CA GLY A 213 -8.38 -5.40 -13.36
C GLY A 213 -8.41 -6.46 -14.47
N THR A 214 -7.57 -6.36 -15.49
CA THR A 214 -7.48 -7.36 -16.56
C THR A 214 -6.68 -8.59 -16.13
N TYR A 215 -6.89 -9.75 -16.76
CA TYR A 215 -6.15 -10.97 -16.42
C TYR A 215 -4.87 -11.10 -17.25
N ARG A 216 -3.73 -11.27 -16.56
CA ARG A 216 -2.44 -11.58 -17.19
C ARG A 216 -2.35 -13.04 -17.64
N GLY A 217 -3.12 -13.92 -17.00
CA GLY A 217 -3.15 -15.36 -17.26
C GLY A 217 -3.13 -16.18 -15.97
N CYS A 218 -2.56 -17.38 -16.00
CA CYS A 218 -2.39 -18.22 -14.82
C CYS A 218 -0.94 -18.65 -14.62
N GLN A 219 -0.50 -18.78 -13.37
CA GLN A 219 0.85 -19.19 -13.00
C GLN A 219 0.82 -20.37 -12.04
N CYS A 220 1.69 -21.36 -12.28
CA CYS A 220 1.87 -22.46 -11.35
C CYS A 220 2.80 -22.05 -10.21
N GLN A 221 2.34 -22.24 -8.99
CA GLN A 221 3.08 -21.98 -7.76
C GLN A 221 4.13 -23.06 -7.45
N ASN A 222 4.10 -24.21 -8.13
CA ASN A 222 5.11 -25.27 -7.98
C ASN A 222 6.26 -25.10 -8.99
N CYS A 223 5.95 -25.14 -10.30
CA CYS A 223 6.97 -25.09 -11.35
C CYS A 223 7.22 -23.68 -11.91
N GLY A 224 6.45 -22.67 -11.49
CA GLY A 224 6.61 -21.28 -11.94
C GLY A 224 6.10 -20.98 -13.34
N HIS A 225 5.66 -21.99 -14.10
CA HIS A 225 5.21 -21.83 -15.48
C HIS A 225 4.01 -20.88 -15.57
N LEU A 226 4.07 -19.95 -16.53
CA LEU A 226 3.06 -18.91 -16.75
C LEU A 226 2.36 -19.17 -18.09
N TRP A 227 1.05 -19.33 -18.05
CA TRP A 227 0.20 -19.40 -19.24
C TRP A 227 -0.42 -18.02 -19.49
N GLY A 228 -0.33 -17.55 -20.73
CA GLY A 228 -0.97 -16.32 -21.17
C GLY A 228 -2.50 -16.39 -21.13
N PRO A 229 -3.18 -15.24 -21.31
CA PRO A 229 -4.63 -15.14 -21.19
C PRO A 229 -5.37 -16.01 -22.22
N GLU A 230 -4.86 -16.16 -23.44
CA GLU A 230 -5.42 -17.07 -24.45
C GLU A 230 -5.48 -18.53 -24.01
N TYR A 231 -4.44 -19.02 -23.32
CA TYR A 231 -4.37 -20.40 -22.84
C TYR A 231 -5.22 -20.62 -21.59
N PHE A 232 -5.32 -19.60 -20.73
CA PHE A 232 -6.22 -19.60 -19.59
C PHE A 232 -7.70 -19.74 -20.02
N MET A 233 -8.13 -19.05 -21.09
CA MET A 233 -9.48 -19.19 -21.64
C MET A 233 -9.77 -20.61 -22.15
N HIS A 234 -8.79 -21.24 -22.78
CA HIS A 234 -8.90 -22.63 -23.23
C HIS A 234 -9.01 -23.60 -22.04
N LEU A 235 -8.15 -23.43 -21.02
CA LEU A 235 -8.20 -24.22 -19.79
C LEU A 235 -9.52 -24.06 -19.03
N ALA A 236 -10.03 -22.83 -18.89
CA ALA A 236 -11.30 -22.56 -18.22
C ALA A 236 -12.47 -23.23 -18.94
N ARG A 237 -12.49 -23.20 -20.28
CA ARG A 237 -13.50 -23.90 -21.10
C ARG A 237 -13.41 -25.42 -20.98
N VAL A 238 -12.19 -25.98 -21.01
CA VAL A 238 -11.98 -27.43 -20.93
C VAL A 238 -12.29 -27.99 -19.53
N LEU A 239 -12.08 -27.20 -18.48
CA LEU A 239 -12.16 -27.69 -17.10
C LEU A 239 -13.47 -27.33 -16.38
N TYR A 240 -14.14 -26.23 -16.75
CA TYR A 240 -15.25 -25.70 -15.96
C TYR A 240 -16.56 -25.48 -16.71
N ASP A 241 -16.63 -25.71 -18.03
CA ASP A 241 -17.83 -25.58 -18.89
C ASP A 241 -18.50 -24.18 -18.90
N LYS A 242 -18.17 -23.31 -17.94
CA LYS A 242 -18.52 -21.91 -17.82
C LYS A 242 -17.30 -21.11 -17.37
N ILE A 243 -17.05 -20.00 -18.06
CA ILE A 243 -16.07 -19.00 -17.66
C ILE A 243 -16.64 -18.32 -16.40
N PRO A 244 -15.90 -18.26 -15.27
CA PRO A 244 -16.41 -17.59 -14.07
C PRO A 244 -16.72 -16.12 -14.37
N GLU A 245 -17.86 -15.63 -13.88
CA GLU A 245 -18.31 -14.24 -14.07
C GLU A 245 -17.24 -13.23 -13.60
N GLY A 246 -17.09 -12.13 -14.35
CA GLY A 246 -16.06 -11.11 -14.13
C GLY A 246 -14.66 -11.47 -14.66
N VAL A 247 -14.57 -12.38 -15.64
CA VAL A 247 -13.31 -12.68 -16.37
C VAL A 247 -13.13 -11.81 -17.63
N LEU A 248 -14.21 -11.21 -18.15
CA LEU A 248 -14.24 -10.35 -19.33
C LEU A 248 -15.36 -9.28 -19.21
N GLU A 249 -15.28 -8.43 -18.20
CA GLU A 249 -15.89 -7.09 -18.29
C GLU A 249 -14.76 -6.06 -18.35
#